data_AF-A0A846VDR9-F1
#
_entry.id   AF-A0A846VDR9-F1
#
_cell.length_a   1.000
_cell.length_b   1.000
_cell.length_c   1.000
_cell.angle_alpha   90.00
_cell.angle_beta   90.00
_cell.angle_gamma   90.00
#
_symmetry.space_group_name_H-M   'P 1'
#
loop_
_entity.id
_entity.type
_entity.pdbx_description
1 polymer ?
#
loop_
_entity_poly.entity_id
_entity_poly.type
_entity_poly.pdbx_seq_one_letter_code
_entity_poly.pdbx_strand_id
1 'polypeptide(L)'
;MGIDAWIALINERQDLFDPEESKRIYQCDAYMVELGVAPNWLVMQTAYWSGLFSHQRETFLWKGLLQIDLGKDLSVETAEAGHD
;
A
#
# COMPACT_ATOMS: atom_id res chain seq x y z
N MET A 1 22.05 -3.00 5.91
CA MET A 1 22.12 -3.03 7.39
C MET A 1 22.05 -4.49 7.82
N GLY A 2 22.87 -4.93 8.78
CA GLY A 2 22.77 -6.30 9.29
C GLY A 2 21.51 -6.49 10.14
N ILE A 3 21.06 -7.74 10.32
CA ILE A 3 19.87 -8.06 11.13
C ILE A 3 20.00 -7.54 12.57
N ASP A 4 21.21 -7.60 13.16
CA ASP A 4 21.44 -7.15 14.54
C ASP A 4 21.28 -5.63 14.69
N ALA A 5 21.77 -4.87 13.72
CA ALA A 5 21.61 -3.42 13.70
C ALA A 5 20.15 -3.01 13.50
N TRP A 6 19.38 -3.81 12.74
CA TRP A 6 17.94 -3.60 12.57
C TRP A 6 17.16 -3.87 13.86
N ILE A 7 17.47 -4.98 14.54
CA ILE A 7 16.87 -5.32 15.85
C ILE A 7 17.18 -4.23 16.88
N ALA A 8 18.43 -3.76 16.94
CA ALA A 8 18.83 -2.68 17.82
C ALA A 8 18.02 -1.40 17.55
N LEU A 9 17.88 -1.00 16.27
CA LEU A 9 17.09 0.17 15.89
C LEU A 9 15.63 0.06 16.33
N ILE A 10 14.97 -1.08 16.10
CA ILE A 10 13.56 -1.27 16.49
C ILE A 10 13.41 -1.17 18.00
N ASN A 11 14.30 -1.80 18.76
CA ASN A 11 14.25 -1.78 20.22
C ASN A 11 14.52 -0.38 20.79
N GLU A 12 15.45 0.37 20.19
CA GLU A 12 15.79 1.73 20.63
C GLU A 12 14.73 2.77 20.25
N ARG A 13 13.99 2.54 19.15
CA ARG A 13 13.06 3.50 18.55
C ARG A 13 11.65 2.94 18.35
N GLN A 14 11.11 2.31 19.39
CA GLN A 14 9.74 1.78 19.37
C GLN A 14 8.70 2.86 19.03
N ASP A 15 8.98 4.12 19.36
CA ASP A 15 8.18 5.30 19.01
C ASP A 15 7.96 5.52 17.50
N LEU A 16 8.73 4.84 16.65
CA LEU A 16 8.59 4.90 15.19
C LEU A 16 7.93 3.64 14.59
N PHE A 17 7.87 2.54 15.33
CA PHE A 17 7.48 1.22 14.80
C PHE A 17 6.28 0.61 15.51
N ASP A 18 5.97 1.05 16.73
CA ASP A 18 4.76 0.70 17.46
C ASP A 18 3.73 1.85 17.34
N PRO A 19 2.55 1.61 16.74
CA PRO A 19 1.52 2.62 16.58
C PRO A 19 0.99 3.20 17.90
N GLU A 20 0.92 2.40 18.97
CA GLU A 20 0.45 2.85 20.28
C GLU A 20 1.44 3.84 20.89
N GLU A 21 2.74 3.53 20.83
CA GLU A 21 3.79 4.44 21.30
C GLU A 21 3.89 5.70 20.44
N SER A 22 3.79 5.56 19.11
CA SER A 22 3.75 6.69 18.18
C SER A 22 2.61 7.65 18.52
N LYS A 23 1.41 7.10 18.78
CA LYS A 23 0.22 7.88 19.15
C LYS A 23 0.42 8.56 20.50
N ARG A 24 0.97 7.86 21.48
CA ARG A 24 1.22 8.39 22.83
C ARG A 24 2.21 9.56 22.80
N ILE A 25 3.32 9.43 22.07
CA ILE A 25 4.42 10.41 22.04
C ILE A 25 4.12 11.57 21.09
N TYR A 26 3.67 11.28 19.88
CA TYR A 26 3.52 12.26 18.80
C TYR A 26 2.07 12.67 18.53
N GLN A 27 1.09 12.09 19.24
CA GLN A 27 -0.34 12.32 19.01
C GLN A 27 -0.78 11.98 17.58
N CYS A 28 -0.01 11.13 16.89
CA CYS A 28 -0.18 10.76 15.49
C CYS A 28 -0.11 9.25 15.34
N ASP A 29 -1.01 8.67 14.54
CA ASP A 29 -0.92 7.27 14.16
C ASP A 29 0.14 7.14 13.07
N ALA A 30 1.16 6.32 13.31
CA ALA A 30 2.24 6.06 12.37
C ALA A 30 2.35 4.57 12.08
N TYR A 31 2.51 4.22 10.81
CA TYR A 31 2.63 2.84 10.35
C TYR A 31 3.81 2.73 9.38
N MET A 32 4.75 1.84 9.67
CA MET A 32 5.90 1.60 8.81
C MET A 32 5.47 0.89 7.50
N VAL A 33 5.98 1.36 6.37
CA VAL A 33 5.86 0.69 5.07
C VAL A 33 7.25 0.29 4.59
N GLU A 34 7.51 -1.01 4.50
CA GLU A 34 8.75 -1.55 3.96
C GLU A 34 8.74 -1.53 2.43
N LEU A 35 9.75 -0.93 1.80
CA LEU A 35 9.83 -0.77 0.35
C LEU A 35 10.52 -1.94 -0.35
N GLY A 36 11.31 -2.74 0.39
CA GLY A 36 12.00 -3.92 -0.12
C GLY A 36 11.13 -5.18 -0.22
N VAL A 37 9.83 -5.10 0.07
CA VAL A 37 8.91 -6.23 -0.11
C VAL A 37 8.61 -6.49 -1.59
N ALA A 38 8.01 -7.65 -1.89
CA ALA A 38 7.60 -7.96 -3.25
C ALA A 38 6.62 -6.88 -3.80
N PRO A 39 6.74 -6.44 -5.07
CA PRO A 39 6.01 -5.28 -5.58
C PRO A 39 4.49 -5.37 -5.45
N ASN A 40 3.91 -6.56 -5.61
CA ASN A 40 2.49 -6.80 -5.43
C ASN A 40 2.01 -6.49 -4.01
N TRP A 41 2.83 -6.78 -2.99
CA TRP A 41 2.53 -6.42 -1.60
C TRP A 41 2.58 -4.91 -1.38
N LEU A 42 3.55 -4.22 -1.98
CA LEU A 42 3.66 -2.77 -1.87
C LEU A 42 2.45 -2.05 -2.53
N VAL A 43 2.03 -2.52 -3.72
CA VAL A 43 0.82 -2.03 -4.40
C VAL A 43 -0.43 -2.26 -3.53
N MET A 44 -0.56 -3.45 -2.92
CA MET A 44 -1.68 -3.76 -2.02
C MET A 44 -1.70 -2.83 -0.80
N GLN A 45 -0.57 -2.59 -0.14
CA GLN A 45 -0.51 -1.67 0.99
C GLN A 45 -0.84 -0.23 0.58
N THR A 46 -0.35 0.21 -0.57
CA THR A 46 -0.64 1.55 -1.10
C THR A 46 -2.14 1.72 -1.38
N ALA A 47 -2.77 0.71 -1.99
CA ALA A 47 -4.21 0.71 -2.23
C ALA A 47 -5.01 0.75 -0.91
N TYR A 48 -4.60 -0.03 0.09
CA TYR A 48 -5.22 0.00 1.42
C TYR A 48 -5.17 1.41 2.05
N TRP A 49 -3.98 2.02 2.12
CA TRP A 49 -3.83 3.36 2.70
C TRP A 49 -4.58 4.44 1.93
N SER A 50 -4.56 4.36 0.60
CA SER A 50 -5.33 5.26 -0.26
C SER A 50 -6.83 5.12 0.01
N GLY A 51 -7.34 3.90 0.16
CA GLY A 51 -8.75 3.66 0.49
C GLY A 51 -9.14 4.22 1.86
N LEU A 52 -8.30 4.06 2.88
CA LEU A 52 -8.59 4.53 4.24
C LEU A 52 -8.70 6.06 4.32
N PHE A 53 -7.85 6.78 3.59
CA PHE A 53 -7.71 8.23 3.73
C PHE A 53 -8.31 9.08 2.58
N SER A 54 -8.77 8.47 1.47
CA SER A 54 -9.21 9.21 0.26
C SER A 54 -10.72 9.41 0.12
N HIS A 55 -11.48 9.36 1.22
CA HIS A 55 -12.92 9.62 1.21
C HIS A 55 -13.24 11.01 0.67
N GLN A 56 -14.34 11.12 -0.08
CA GLN A 56 -14.83 12.44 -0.50
C GLN A 56 -15.37 13.19 0.72
N ARG A 57 -14.70 14.27 1.11
CA ARG A 57 -15.02 15.04 2.32
C ARG A 57 -16.44 15.59 2.33
N GLU A 58 -16.99 15.91 1.16
CA GLU A 58 -18.32 16.54 1.04
C GLU A 58 -19.45 15.53 0.89
N THR A 59 -19.24 14.47 0.11
CA THR A 59 -20.29 13.49 -0.22
C THR A 59 -20.23 12.24 0.65
N PHE A 60 -19.15 12.06 1.43
CA PHE A 60 -18.84 10.85 2.19
C PHE A 60 -18.82 9.56 1.35
N LEU A 61 -18.74 9.69 0.02
CA LEU A 61 -18.67 8.53 -0.87
C LEU A 61 -17.30 7.86 -0.78
N TRP A 62 -17.34 6.55 -0.58
CA TRP A 62 -16.18 5.67 -0.57
C TRP A 62 -15.76 5.40 -2.01
N LYS A 63 -14.52 5.73 -2.35
CA LYS A 63 -13.93 5.32 -3.62
C LYS A 63 -13.33 3.94 -3.42
N GLY A 64 -13.91 2.93 -4.08
CA GLY A 64 -13.29 1.62 -4.17
C GLY A 64 -12.09 1.65 -5.11
N LEU A 65 -11.04 0.91 -4.77
CA LEU A 65 -9.91 0.64 -5.66
C LEU A 65 -10.04 -0.80 -6.16
N LEU A 66 -10.03 -0.98 -7.48
CA LEU A 66 -10.01 -2.30 -8.11
C LEU A 66 -8.56 -2.65 -8.42
N GLN A 67 -8.07 -3.76 -7.86
CA GLN A 67 -6.77 -4.33 -8.23
C GLN A 67 -6.98 -5.34 -9.36
N ILE A 68 -6.30 -5.11 -10.49
CA ILE A 68 -6.31 -6.01 -11.65
C ILE A 68 -4.91 -6.59 -11.79
N ASP A 69 -4.80 -7.90 -11.84
CA ASP A 69 -3.56 -8.56 -12.23
C ASP A 69 -3.38 -8.42 -13.75
N LEU A 70 -2.28 -7.79 -14.17
CA LEU A 70 -1.92 -7.64 -15.58
C LEU A 70 -1.21 -8.89 -16.12
N GLY A 71 -1.13 -9.96 -15.33
CA GLY A 71 -0.49 -11.24 -15.62
C GLY A 71 -1.14 -12.04 -16.73
N LYS A 72 -0.98 -11.57 -17.97
CA LYS A 72 -0.87 -12.25 -19.27
C LYS A 72 -1.13 -11.17 -20.33
N ASP A 73 -0.35 -11.20 -21.41
CA ASP A 73 -0.58 -10.33 -22.58
C ASP A 73 -2.08 -10.26 -22.87
N LEU A 74 -2.65 -9.06 -22.71
CA LEU A 74 -3.88 -8.69 -23.37
C LEU A 74 -3.52 -8.53 -24.84
N SER A 75 -3.19 -9.63 -25.52
CA SER A 75 -3.19 -9.62 -26.98
C SER A 75 -4.61 -9.26 -27.35
N VAL A 76 -4.78 -8.02 -27.79
CA VAL A 76 -6.01 -7.57 -28.42
C VAL A 76 -6.11 -8.44 -29.66
N GLU A 77 -6.90 -9.52 -29.61
CA GLU A 77 -7.39 -10.17 -30.80
C GLU A 77 -8.28 -9.13 -31.48
N THR A 78 -7.69 -8.37 -32.40
CA THR A 78 -8.44 -7.64 -33.41
C THR A 78 -9.31 -8.66 -34.11
N ALA A 79 -10.61 -8.65 -33.80
CA ALA A 79 -11.60 -9.27 -34.63
C ALA A 79 -11.57 -8.53 -35.98
N GLU A 80 -10.79 -9.05 -36.93
CA GLU A 80 -10.96 -8.73 -38.33
C GLU A 80 -12.35 -9.24 -38.74
N ALA A 81 -13.32 -8.34 -38.67
CA ALA A 81 -14.61 -8.55 -39.30
C ALA A 81 -14.35 -8.71 -40.80
N GLY A 82 -14.71 -9.88 -41.33
CA GLY A 82 -14.58 -10.23 -42.73
C GLY A 82 -15.13 -9.11 -43.63
N HIS A 83 -14.35 -8.77 -44.65
CA HIS A 83 -14.83 -8.02 -45.79
C HIS A 83 -14.96 -9.00 -46.96
N ASP A 84 -16.21 -9.13 -47.38
CA ASP A 84 -16.77 -9.74 -48.59
C ASP A 84 -15.84 -10.03 -49.78
#